data_AF-A0A399ZIN9-F1
#
_entry.id   AF-A0A399ZIN9-F1
#
_cell.length_a   1.000
_cell.length_b   1.000
_cell.length_c   1.000
_cell.angle_alpha   90.00
_cell.angle_beta   90.00
_cell.angle_gamma   90.00
#
_symmetry.space_group_name_H-M   'P 1'
#
loop_
_entity.id
_entity.type
_entity.pdbx_description
1 polymer ?
#
loop_
_entity_poly.entity_id
_entity_poly.type
_entity_poly.pdbx_seq_one_letter_code
_entity_poly.pdbx_strand_id
1 'polypeptide(L)'
;MYTPGPEDKVTLVMAYTQNGLIRGEVVTMKTMRINNWLRTDSAPDYFHFYNLQWLQMTAGGIKSAAYQELILPVSQAIGFHAAPPSQEPLDYDEREDRRVNKPVTIHMGLFTVNGYFRAASQSDLLTTLSVSHSAWMSIYDASVSSPYIPQMPPIQVSMMLARSEQIGFILQD
;
A
#
# COMPACT_ATOMS: atom_id res chain seq x y z
N MET A 1 24.82 0.99 -5.32
CA MET A 1 24.82 2.11 -4.35
C MET A 1 24.36 3.33 -5.12
N TYR A 2 23.19 3.88 -4.79
CA TYR A 2 22.67 5.07 -5.47
C TYR A 2 23.10 6.32 -4.71
N THR A 3 23.20 7.45 -5.42
CA THR A 3 23.47 8.76 -4.81
C THR A 3 22.27 9.65 -5.13
N PRO A 4 21.44 10.00 -4.13
CA PRO A 4 20.33 10.92 -4.33
C PRO A 4 20.82 12.26 -4.87
N GLY A 5 20.15 12.78 -5.90
CA GLY A 5 20.34 14.15 -6.34
C GLY A 5 19.83 15.17 -5.33
N PRO A 6 20.10 16.47 -5.53
CA PRO A 6 19.65 17.53 -4.62
C PRO A 6 18.13 17.60 -4.40
N GLU A 7 17.35 17.20 -5.41
CA GLU A 7 15.88 17.21 -5.39
C GLU A 7 15.26 15.86 -5.05
N ASP A 8 16.10 14.86 -4.78
CA ASP A 8 15.63 13.52 -4.45
C ASP A 8 15.44 13.37 -2.94
N LYS A 9 14.49 12.52 -2.58
CA LYS A 9 14.34 11.94 -1.26
C LYS A 9 14.35 10.43 -1.37
N VAL A 10 14.93 9.81 -0.35
CA VAL A 10 14.85 8.37 -0.12
C VAL A 10 13.69 8.13 0.81
N THR A 11 12.78 7.23 0.47
CA THR A 11 11.74 6.80 1.39
C THR A 11 11.75 5.28 1.52
N LEU A 12 11.77 4.82 2.76
CA LEU A 12 11.56 3.42 3.07
C LEU A 12 10.07 3.12 2.93
N VAL A 13 9.75 2.10 2.15
CA VAL A 13 8.38 1.73 1.79
C VAL A 13 8.16 0.23 2.01
N MET A 14 6.89 -0.14 2.05
CA MET A 14 6.41 -1.51 2.02
C MET A 14 5.49 -1.70 0.82
N ALA A 15 5.79 -2.72 0.02
CA ALA A 15 4.99 -3.13 -1.12
C ALA A 15 4.57 -4.60 -0.96
N TYR A 16 3.28 -4.85 -1.09
CA TYR A 16 2.68 -6.17 -0.94
C TYR A 16 2.45 -6.76 -2.31
N THR A 17 2.81 -8.04 -2.47
CA THR A 17 2.52 -8.83 -3.66
C THR A 17 1.58 -9.98 -3.28
N GLN A 18 1.06 -10.71 -4.27
CA GLN A 18 0.19 -11.87 -4.02
C GLN A 18 0.83 -12.90 -3.08
N ASN A 19 2.16 -13.04 -3.14
CA ASN A 19 2.92 -14.06 -2.43
C ASN A 19 3.94 -13.48 -1.44
N GLY A 20 3.89 -12.19 -1.09
CA GLY A 20 4.95 -11.64 -0.26
C GLY A 20 4.84 -10.17 0.11
N LEU A 21 5.84 -9.71 0.85
CA LEU A 21 6.03 -8.34 1.30
C LEU A 21 7.47 -7.93 1.02
N ILE A 22 7.63 -6.81 0.32
CA ILE A 22 8.91 -6.15 0.08
C ILE A 22 8.98 -4.95 1.03
N ARG A 23 10.06 -4.87 1.80
CA ARG A 23 10.45 -3.67 2.56
C ARG A 23 11.74 -3.15 1.96
N GLY A 24 11.73 -1.96 1.37
CA GLY A 24 12.89 -1.43 0.67
C GLY A 24 12.81 0.08 0.50
N GLU A 25 13.88 0.67 -0.01
CA GLU A 25 13.98 2.09 -0.27
C GLU A 25 13.58 2.40 -1.71
N VAL A 26 12.87 3.50 -1.91
CA VAL A 26 12.62 4.09 -3.24
C VAL A 26 13.15 5.52 -3.26
N VAL A 27 13.65 5.93 -4.42
CA VAL A 27 14.12 7.30 -4.67
C VAL A 27 13.04 8.03 -5.44
N THR A 28 12.63 9.18 -4.93
CA THR A 28 11.52 9.97 -5.45
C THR A 28 11.85 11.46 -5.35
N MET A 29 11.20 12.32 -6.13
CA MET A 29 11.36 13.77 -5.94
C MET A 29 10.82 14.20 -4.57
N LYS A 30 11.46 15.19 -3.94
CA LYS A 30 11.04 15.74 -2.62
C LYS A 30 9.59 16.22 -2.59
N THR A 31 9.07 16.71 -3.71
CA THR A 31 7.70 17.18 -3.88
C THR A 31 6.66 16.06 -3.90
N MET A 32 7.08 14.83 -4.20
CA MET A 32 6.19 13.69 -4.34
C MET A 32 5.76 13.16 -2.97
N ARG A 33 4.48 12.82 -2.79
CA ARG A 33 4.00 12.10 -1.61
C ARG A 33 3.89 10.62 -1.95
N ILE A 34 4.53 9.78 -1.14
CA ILE A 34 4.51 8.32 -1.32
C ILE A 34 3.12 7.75 -1.14
N ASN A 35 2.34 8.28 -0.20
CA ASN A 35 1.02 7.74 0.15
C ASN A 35 -0.05 7.92 -0.94
N ASN A 36 0.16 8.83 -1.90
CA ASN A 36 -0.70 8.98 -3.06
C ASN A 36 0.01 8.70 -4.40
N TRP A 37 1.28 8.31 -4.37
CA TRP A 37 2.14 8.22 -5.57
C TRP A 37 1.48 7.43 -6.70
N LEU A 38 0.95 6.23 -6.42
CA LEU A 38 0.36 5.34 -7.42
C LEU A 38 -1.02 5.78 -7.92
N ARG A 39 -1.54 6.90 -7.42
CA ARG A 39 -2.78 7.53 -7.87
C ARG A 39 -2.55 8.83 -8.65
N THR A 40 -1.30 9.18 -8.91
CA THR A 40 -0.92 10.39 -9.65
C THR A 40 -0.41 10.03 -11.04
N ASP A 41 -0.37 11.01 -11.94
CA ASP A 41 0.24 10.86 -13.26
C ASP A 41 1.75 10.59 -13.21
N SER A 42 2.38 10.76 -12.04
CA SER A 42 3.79 10.41 -11.79
C SER A 42 4.02 8.98 -11.29
N ALA A 43 2.97 8.14 -11.28
CA ALA A 43 3.11 6.73 -10.96
C ALA A 43 4.02 6.04 -12.00
N PRO A 44 5.02 5.24 -11.59
CA PRO A 44 5.91 4.58 -12.52
C PRO A 44 5.29 3.28 -13.06
N ASP A 45 5.82 2.76 -14.16
CA ASP A 45 5.49 1.41 -14.62
C ASP A 45 6.18 0.33 -13.77
N TYR A 46 7.34 0.66 -13.20
CA TYR A 46 8.16 -0.22 -12.37
C TYR A 46 8.62 0.51 -11.11
N PHE A 47 8.53 -0.17 -9.97
CA PHE A 47 9.31 0.20 -8.80
C PHE A 47 10.78 -0.13 -9.03
N HIS A 48 11.65 0.80 -8.63
CA HIS A 48 13.07 0.53 -8.43
C HIS A 48 13.34 0.57 -6.93
N PHE A 49 13.36 -0.60 -6.32
CA PHE A 49 13.69 -0.75 -4.90
C PHE A 49 15.20 -0.86 -4.72
N TYR A 50 15.69 -0.29 -3.64
CA TYR A 50 17.06 -0.41 -3.17
C TYR A 50 17.08 -0.94 -1.73
N ASN A 51 18.19 -1.56 -1.32
CA ASN A 51 18.43 -2.01 0.06
C ASN A 51 17.24 -2.79 0.65
N LEU A 52 16.70 -3.74 -0.11
CA LEU A 52 15.41 -4.35 0.21
C LEU A 52 15.55 -5.69 0.93
N GLN A 53 14.54 -5.99 1.73
CA GLN A 53 14.24 -7.33 2.23
C GLN A 53 12.90 -7.77 1.63
N TRP A 54 12.89 -8.97 1.05
CA TRP A 54 11.70 -9.57 0.46
C TRP A 54 11.32 -10.82 1.24
N LEU A 55 10.17 -10.77 1.90
CA LEU A 55 9.50 -11.92 2.47
C LEU A 55 8.61 -12.54 1.39
N GLN A 56 8.85 -13.81 1.06
CA GLN A 56 8.11 -14.55 0.04
C GLN A 56 7.56 -15.86 0.60
N MET A 57 6.31 -16.16 0.31
CA MET A 57 5.75 -17.48 0.45
C MET A 57 6.19 -18.35 -0.73
N THR A 58 6.77 -19.49 -0.38
CA THR A 58 7.17 -20.55 -1.31
C THR A 58 6.49 -21.86 -0.90
N ALA A 59 6.60 -22.91 -1.72
CA ALA A 59 6.08 -24.23 -1.36
C ALA A 59 6.65 -24.77 -0.03
N GLY A 60 7.84 -24.32 0.38
CA GLY A 60 8.50 -24.68 1.64
C GLY A 60 8.25 -23.69 2.79
N GLY A 61 7.24 -22.83 2.68
CA GLY A 61 6.90 -21.80 3.67
C GLY A 61 7.50 -20.42 3.35
N ILE A 62 7.50 -19.55 4.36
CA ILE A 62 7.98 -18.17 4.26
C ILE A 62 9.52 -18.15 4.26
N LYS A 63 10.10 -17.48 3.26
CA LYS A 63 11.53 -17.22 3.13
C LYS A 63 11.79 -15.73 3.05
N SER A 64 12.94 -15.30 3.55
CA SER A 64 13.42 -13.93 3.45
C SER A 64 14.67 -13.90 2.58
N ALA A 65 14.76 -12.93 1.68
CA ALA A 65 15.94 -12.66 0.89
C ALA A 65 16.23 -11.16 0.88
N ALA A 66 17.51 -10.80 1.00
CA ALA A 66 17.97 -9.42 0.91
C ALA A 66 18.59 -9.18 -0.47
N TYR A 67 18.23 -8.06 -1.09
CA TYR A 67 18.75 -7.67 -2.41
C TYR A 67 19.19 -6.21 -2.37
N GLN A 68 20.25 -5.91 -3.12
CA GLN A 68 20.71 -4.53 -3.25
C GLN A 68 19.75 -3.69 -4.09
N GLU A 69 19.19 -4.29 -5.14
CA GLU A 69 18.25 -3.66 -6.07
C GLU A 69 17.20 -4.67 -6.56
N LEU A 70 16.00 -4.17 -6.85
CA LEU A 70 14.93 -4.92 -7.49
C LEU A 70 14.13 -3.97 -8.39
N ILE A 71 13.94 -4.36 -9.65
CA ILE A 71 13.00 -3.71 -10.57
C ILE A 71 11.73 -4.57 -10.60
N LEU A 72 10.62 -4.05 -10.09
CA LEU A 72 9.35 -4.76 -9.97
C LEU A 72 8.26 -4.03 -10.74
N PRO A 73 7.53 -4.66 -11.67
CA PRO A 73 6.37 -4.02 -12.29
C PRO A 73 5.37 -3.59 -11.21
N VAL A 74 4.88 -2.35 -11.28
CA VAL A 74 3.85 -1.85 -10.35
C VAL A 74 2.61 -2.74 -10.38
N SER A 75 2.34 -3.37 -11.53
CA SER A 75 1.25 -4.32 -11.72
C SER A 75 1.36 -5.62 -10.91
N GLN A 76 2.50 -5.90 -10.27
CA GLN A 76 2.65 -7.02 -9.32
C GLN A 76 2.38 -6.61 -7.87
N ALA A 77 2.34 -5.31 -7.58
CA ALA A 77 1.97 -4.81 -6.26
C ALA A 77 0.45 -4.77 -6.12
N ILE A 78 -0.03 -5.24 -4.97
CA ILE A 78 -1.44 -5.24 -4.57
C ILE A 78 -1.71 -4.34 -3.37
N GLY A 79 -0.65 -3.92 -2.67
CA GLY A 79 -0.69 -2.93 -1.60
C GLY A 79 0.60 -2.15 -1.53
N PHE A 80 0.55 -0.90 -1.06
CA PHE A 80 1.71 -0.03 -0.97
C PHE A 80 1.54 1.04 0.11
N HIS A 81 2.57 1.27 0.92
CA HIS A 81 2.62 2.41 1.85
C HIS A 81 4.06 2.77 2.25
N ALA A 82 4.24 3.96 2.82
CA ALA A 82 5.49 4.32 3.50
C ALA A 82 5.69 3.43 4.74
N ALA A 83 6.90 2.91 4.95
CA ALA A 83 7.16 2.03 6.08
C ALA A 83 7.11 2.82 7.41
N PRO A 84 6.48 2.28 8.47
CA PRO A 84 6.55 2.88 9.80
C PRO A 84 8.01 3.09 10.26
N PRO A 85 8.30 4.14 11.04
CA PRO A 85 7.35 5.10 11.62
C PRO A 85 7.02 6.29 10.69
N SER A 86 7.39 6.24 9.41
CA SER A 86 7.08 7.33 8.48
C SER A 86 5.57 7.54 8.40
N GLN A 87 5.14 8.80 8.56
CA GLN A 87 3.77 9.22 8.36
C GLN A 87 3.77 10.32 7.31
N GLU A 88 2.89 10.18 6.33
CA GLU A 88 2.63 11.23 5.36
C GLU A 88 1.23 11.81 5.58
N PRO A 89 1.03 13.12 5.29
CA PRO A 89 -0.27 13.75 5.44
C PRO A 89 -1.33 13.04 4.59
N LEU A 90 -2.50 12.82 5.16
CA LEU A 90 -3.64 12.21 4.45
C LEU A 90 -3.98 12.97 3.16
N ASP A 91 -4.55 12.26 2.19
CA ASP A 91 -4.91 12.79 0.86
C ASP A 91 -6.33 13.39 0.82
N TYR A 92 -6.99 13.55 1.97
CA TYR A 92 -8.32 14.17 2.08
C TYR A 92 -8.36 15.28 3.12
N ASP A 93 -9.34 16.19 2.98
CA ASP A 93 -9.67 17.19 4.00
C ASP A 93 -10.70 16.60 4.98
N GLU A 94 -10.41 16.68 6.28
CA GLU A 94 -11.31 16.21 7.33
C GLU A 94 -12.68 16.92 7.31
N ARG A 95 -12.75 18.12 6.73
CA ARG A 95 -13.97 18.95 6.62
C ARG A 95 -14.85 18.65 5.40
N GLU A 96 -14.59 17.56 4.68
CA GLU A 96 -15.48 17.13 3.60
C GLU A 96 -16.84 16.65 4.14
N ASP A 97 -17.79 17.58 4.34
CA ASP A 97 -19.10 17.38 5.00
C ASP A 97 -19.95 16.20 4.48
N ARG A 98 -19.68 15.72 3.26
CA ARG A 98 -20.47 14.66 2.60
C ARG A 98 -19.71 13.34 2.43
N ARG A 99 -18.51 13.22 2.99
CA ARG A 99 -17.71 12.00 2.94
C ARG A 99 -17.52 11.41 4.33
N VAL A 100 -17.67 10.10 4.43
CA VAL A 100 -17.59 9.36 5.69
C VAL A 100 -16.60 8.21 5.55
N ASN A 101 -15.97 7.86 6.67
CA ASN A 101 -15.12 6.68 6.78
C ASN A 101 -16.03 5.47 6.97
N LYS A 102 -15.95 4.50 6.04
CA LYS A 102 -16.72 3.26 6.09
C LYS A 102 -15.75 2.10 6.36
N PRO A 103 -16.04 1.25 7.35
CA PRO A 103 -15.15 0.15 7.71
C PRO A 103 -15.03 -0.84 6.57
N VAL A 104 -13.86 -1.44 6.42
CA VAL A 104 -13.60 -2.47 5.43
C VAL A 104 -12.55 -3.44 5.92
N THR A 105 -12.78 -4.72 5.66
CA THR A 105 -11.75 -5.76 5.73
C THR A 105 -11.36 -6.15 4.31
N ILE A 106 -10.05 -6.25 4.08
CA ILE A 106 -9.48 -6.60 2.78
C ILE A 106 -8.63 -7.85 2.92
N HIS A 107 -8.84 -8.81 2.02
CA HIS A 107 -7.87 -9.87 1.77
C HIS A 107 -6.96 -9.48 0.61
N MET A 108 -5.67 -9.38 0.91
CA MET A 108 -4.63 -8.89 0.01
C MET A 108 -3.48 -9.91 -0.01
N GLY A 109 -3.56 -10.91 -0.90
CA GLY A 109 -2.59 -12.00 -0.97
C GLY A 109 -2.52 -12.78 0.35
N LEU A 110 -1.36 -12.76 1.01
CA LEU A 110 -1.14 -13.39 2.32
C LEU A 110 -1.62 -12.55 3.51
N PHE A 111 -2.16 -11.37 3.26
CA PHE A 111 -2.40 -10.36 4.29
C PHE A 111 -3.89 -10.08 4.44
N THR A 112 -4.28 -9.74 5.67
CA THR A 112 -5.58 -9.16 5.99
C THR A 112 -5.36 -7.72 6.41
N VAL A 113 -6.15 -6.81 5.87
CA VAL A 113 -6.13 -5.39 6.25
C VAL A 113 -7.48 -5.03 6.85
N ASN A 114 -7.48 -4.46 8.04
CA ASN A 114 -8.63 -3.78 8.60
C ASN A 114 -8.40 -2.28 8.56
N GLY A 115 -9.39 -1.51 8.13
CA GLY A 115 -9.29 -0.05 8.09
C GLY A 115 -10.58 0.57 7.57
N TYR A 116 -10.46 1.76 6.98
CA TYR A 116 -11.58 2.50 6.43
C TYR A 116 -11.32 2.92 4.99
N PHE A 117 -12.36 2.92 4.15
CA PHE A 117 -12.33 3.69 2.92
C PHE A 117 -13.22 4.93 3.07
N ARG A 118 -12.88 6.01 2.38
CA ARG A 118 -13.63 7.26 2.43
C ARG A 118 -14.49 7.38 1.18
N ALA A 119 -15.80 7.46 1.36
CA ALA A 119 -16.77 7.56 0.28
C ALA A 119 -17.88 8.54 0.63
N ALA A 120 -18.70 8.90 -0.36
CA ALA A 120 -19.90 9.70 -0.10
C ALA A 120 -20.81 8.97 0.89
N SER A 121 -21.50 9.72 1.77
CA SER A 121 -22.37 9.14 2.80
C SER A 121 -23.40 8.15 2.23
N GLN A 122 -23.95 8.47 1.06
CA GLN A 122 -24.97 7.68 0.36
C GLN A 122 -24.41 6.56 -0.56
N SER A 123 -23.09 6.44 -0.73
CA SER A 123 -22.47 5.42 -1.56
C SER A 123 -21.99 4.24 -0.72
N ASP A 124 -22.23 3.01 -1.18
CA ASP A 124 -21.62 1.82 -0.61
C ASP A 124 -20.28 1.49 -1.31
N LEU A 125 -19.61 0.43 -0.84
CA LEU A 125 -18.33 0.00 -1.41
C LEU A 125 -18.48 -0.42 -2.87
N LEU A 126 -19.52 -1.18 -3.22
CA LEU A 126 -19.74 -1.69 -4.57
C LEU A 126 -19.94 -0.54 -5.57
N THR A 127 -20.75 0.45 -5.21
CA THR A 127 -20.97 1.66 -6.01
C THR A 127 -19.68 2.44 -6.16
N THR A 128 -18.91 2.59 -5.07
CA THR A 128 -17.62 3.29 -5.09
C THR A 128 -16.63 2.61 -6.03
N LEU A 129 -16.52 1.27 -5.98
CA LEU A 129 -15.64 0.49 -6.84
C LEU A 129 -16.09 0.52 -8.31
N SER A 130 -17.40 0.54 -8.57
CA SER A 130 -17.95 0.54 -9.94
C SER A 130 -17.76 1.88 -10.66
N VAL A 131 -17.69 2.98 -9.91
CA VAL A 131 -17.52 4.34 -10.45
C VAL A 131 -16.05 4.79 -10.41
N SER A 132 -15.24 4.18 -9.53
CA SER A 132 -13.81 4.49 -9.44
C SER A 132 -13.07 3.96 -10.68
N HIS A 133 -12.53 4.86 -11.49
CA HIS A 133 -11.62 4.53 -12.60
C HIS A 133 -10.16 4.39 -12.16
N SER A 134 -9.87 4.49 -10.86
CA SER A 134 -8.52 4.32 -10.30
C SER A 134 -8.29 2.86 -9.91
N ALA A 135 -7.19 2.28 -10.40
CA ALA A 135 -6.74 0.94 -9.98
C ALA A 135 -6.34 0.87 -8.50
N TRP A 136 -5.99 2.02 -7.91
CA TRP A 136 -5.55 2.14 -6.53
C TRP A 136 -6.57 2.93 -5.71
N MET A 137 -6.90 2.40 -4.53
CA MET A 137 -7.76 3.05 -3.55
C MET A 137 -7.03 3.29 -2.23
N SER A 138 -7.39 4.37 -1.54
CA SER A 138 -6.86 4.69 -0.22
C SER A 138 -7.61 3.94 0.88
N ILE A 139 -6.86 3.26 1.74
CA ILE A 139 -7.35 2.65 2.98
C ILE A 139 -6.70 3.38 4.14
N TYR A 140 -7.52 3.96 5.01
CA TYR A 140 -7.11 4.77 6.15
C TYR A 140 -7.12 3.96 7.44
N ASP A 141 -6.27 4.35 8.38
CA ASP A 141 -6.06 3.67 9.66
C ASP A 141 -5.93 2.15 9.48
N ALA A 142 -5.07 1.78 8.53
CA ALA A 142 -4.91 0.41 8.09
C ALA A 142 -4.04 -0.37 9.09
N SER A 143 -4.60 -1.47 9.57
CA SER A 143 -3.94 -2.49 10.37
C SER A 143 -3.71 -3.73 9.51
N VAL A 144 -2.48 -3.94 9.04
CA VAL A 144 -2.11 -5.09 8.20
C VAL A 144 -1.58 -6.23 9.06
N SER A 145 -2.16 -7.42 8.93
CA SER A 145 -1.69 -8.64 9.58
C SER A 145 -1.59 -9.78 8.57
N SER A 146 -0.97 -10.90 8.95
CA SER A 146 -0.94 -12.11 8.12
C SER A 146 -1.17 -13.35 8.97
N PRO A 147 -2.22 -14.16 8.69
CA PRO A 147 -2.40 -15.44 9.39
C PRO A 147 -1.31 -16.45 9.03
N TYR A 148 -0.60 -16.24 7.91
CA TYR A 148 0.49 -17.10 7.44
C TYR A 148 1.85 -16.74 8.05
N ILE A 149 1.96 -15.59 8.73
CA ILE A 149 3.17 -15.14 9.41
C ILE A 149 2.80 -14.74 10.85
N PRO A 150 2.45 -15.71 11.75
CA PRO A 150 1.91 -15.40 13.07
C PRO A 150 2.82 -14.55 13.95
N GLN A 151 4.14 -14.62 13.73
CA GLN A 151 5.15 -13.84 14.44
C GLN A 151 5.26 -12.39 13.95
N MET A 152 4.60 -12.02 12.84
CA MET A 152 4.57 -10.65 12.35
C MET A 152 3.54 -9.85 13.16
N PRO A 153 3.97 -8.86 13.96
CA PRO A 153 3.02 -7.99 14.64
C PRO A 153 2.20 -7.21 13.60
N PRO A 154 0.94 -6.83 13.91
CA PRO A 154 0.15 -5.98 13.02
C PRO A 154 0.90 -4.68 12.69
N ILE A 155 0.99 -4.38 11.41
CA ILE A 155 1.62 -3.16 10.90
C ILE A 155 0.53 -2.10 10.85
N GLN A 156 0.69 -1.05 11.66
CA GLN A 156 -0.24 0.09 11.70
C GLN A 156 0.27 1.21 10.81
N VAL A 157 -0.58 1.68 9.89
CA VAL A 157 -0.30 2.84 9.04
C VAL A 157 -1.53 3.72 8.89
N SER A 158 -1.33 5.03 8.89
CA SER A 158 -2.43 6.00 8.73
C SER A 158 -3.10 5.89 7.36
N MET A 159 -2.37 5.44 6.35
CA MET A 159 -2.87 5.27 5.00
C MET A 159 -2.05 4.23 4.24
N MET A 160 -2.73 3.39 3.47
CA MET A 160 -2.12 2.55 2.44
C MET A 160 -2.92 2.62 1.14
N LEU A 161 -2.22 2.42 0.03
CA LEU A 161 -2.84 2.19 -1.27
C LEU A 161 -3.08 0.70 -1.45
N ALA A 162 -4.30 0.32 -1.82
CA ALA A 162 -4.67 -1.04 -2.13
C ALA A 162 -5.15 -1.12 -3.58
N ARG A 163 -4.73 -2.16 -4.31
CA ARG A 163 -5.11 -2.32 -5.72
C ARG A 163 -6.44 -3.06 -5.82
N SER A 164 -7.53 -2.33 -6.02
CA SER A 164 -8.91 -2.82 -5.91
C SER A 164 -9.21 -4.01 -6.82
N GLU A 165 -8.60 -4.08 -7.99
CA GLU A 165 -8.80 -5.13 -8.99
C GLU A 165 -8.11 -6.47 -8.66
N GLN A 166 -7.26 -6.50 -7.62
CA GLN A 166 -6.44 -7.67 -7.29
C GLN A 166 -6.57 -8.14 -5.83
N ILE A 167 -7.58 -7.62 -5.12
CA ILE A 167 -7.84 -7.90 -3.71
C ILE A 167 -9.32 -8.26 -3.51
N GLY A 168 -9.61 -8.95 -2.41
CA GLY A 168 -10.97 -9.25 -1.98
C GLY A 168 -11.44 -8.30 -0.90
N PHE A 169 -12.70 -7.88 -0.96
CA PHE A 169 -13.34 -7.08 0.09
C PHE A 169 -14.31 -7.94 0.89
N ILE A 170 -14.23 -7.85 2.21
CA ILE A 170 -15.22 -8.41 3.13
C ILE A 170 -16.00 -7.22 3.70
N LEU A 171 -17.29 -7.19 3.39
CA LEU A 171 -18.21 -6.22 3.97
C LEU A 171 -18.39 -6.55 5.45
N GLN A 172 -18.28 -5.52 6.28
CA GLN A 172 -18.64 -5.60 7.70
C GLN A 172 -20.05 -5.01 7.83
N ASP A 173 -20.94 -5.75 8.49
CA ASP A 173 -22.32 -5.34 8.80
C ASP A 173 -22.36 -4.22 9.86
#